data_AF-A0A952QZV4-F1
#
_entry.id   AF-A0A952QZV4-F1
#
_cell.length_a   1.000
_cell.length_b   1.000
_cell.length_c   1.000
_cell.angle_alpha   90.00
_cell.angle_beta   90.00
_cell.angle_gamma   90.00
#
_symmetry.space_group_name_H-M   'P 1'
#
loop_
_entity.id
_entity.type
_entity.pdbx_description
1 polymer ?
#
loop_
_entity_poly.entity_id
_entity_poly.type
_entity_poly.pdbx_seq_one_letter_code
_entity_poly.pdbx_strand_id
1 'polypeptide(L)'
;MTRVVSRFVAVLAALVLGPASAQPAASWCVAVWYPSSEHPGGAASLAANLDLIDIVHAFWFTPDATGKLIDRSGSDADEKVATWRAAGALVVPSVFSGHSTFLAEDLVQEHIAQILALVDERGFDGIDLDYEGFPVDTREPFSRFVEVLADELHARGKLLFVTVHAKTEDITPYSGSTAQDWPRLTAAADVFNLMTYDYTNRNEPPGPVADLAWVDQVVAYADSVTDLGKVVVGLPFYGYSWNRGRPPAVATTWEAADRMVRQFSLAPERDLASGELHVELRVTGLPRQDLFVSDAETTAGRLERLPEHTGGVAIWGIGGEDPANWEVLRKARPASCGLRGVP
;
A
#
# COMPACT_ATOMS: atom_id res chain seq x y z
N MET A 1 -69.44 -49.82 12.43
CA MET A 1 -68.72 -48.62 11.96
C MET A 1 -68.70 -47.62 13.11
N THR A 2 -67.59 -47.51 13.84
CA THR A 2 -67.44 -46.53 14.92
C THR A 2 -66.02 -46.01 14.90
N ARG A 3 -65.89 -44.68 14.86
CA ARG A 3 -64.74 -43.89 14.42
C ARG A 3 -63.57 -43.92 15.41
N VAL A 4 -62.36 -44.06 14.89
CA VAL A 4 -61.09 -43.79 15.58
C VAL A 4 -60.79 -42.29 15.48
N VAL A 5 -60.55 -41.63 16.62
CA VAL A 5 -60.11 -40.23 16.70
C VAL A 5 -58.61 -40.22 16.94
N SER A 6 -57.84 -39.75 15.96
CA SER A 6 -56.39 -39.55 16.07
C SER A 6 -56.11 -38.18 16.69
N ARG A 7 -55.33 -38.14 17.77
CA ARG A 7 -54.82 -36.90 18.40
C ARG A 7 -53.45 -36.56 17.78
N PHE A 8 -53.38 -35.46 17.03
CA PHE A 8 -52.12 -34.85 16.64
C PHE A 8 -51.55 -34.05 17.81
N VAL A 9 -50.32 -34.36 18.22
CA VAL A 9 -49.52 -33.54 19.12
C VAL A 9 -48.66 -32.63 18.25
N ALA A 10 -48.88 -31.31 18.33
CA ALA A 10 -48.03 -30.32 17.70
C ALA A 10 -46.80 -30.07 18.58
N VAL A 11 -45.61 -30.34 18.04
CA VAL A 11 -44.33 -29.98 18.66
C VAL A 11 -44.01 -28.55 18.24
N LEU A 12 -44.05 -27.60 19.18
CA LEU A 12 -43.49 -26.26 18.97
C LEU A 12 -41.97 -26.35 19.13
N ALA A 13 -41.24 -26.18 18.03
CA ALA A 13 -39.81 -25.93 18.06
C ALA A 13 -39.58 -24.43 18.37
N ALA A 14 -39.00 -24.14 19.53
CA ALA A 14 -38.55 -22.80 19.86
C ALA A 14 -37.23 -22.52 19.12
N LEU A 15 -37.23 -21.58 18.17
CA LEU A 15 -36.00 -21.03 17.59
C LEU A 15 -35.32 -20.17 18.66
N VAL A 16 -34.17 -20.63 19.15
CA VAL A 16 -33.24 -19.79 19.91
C VAL A 16 -32.43 -18.99 18.89
N LEU A 17 -32.78 -17.71 18.72
CA LEU A 17 -31.94 -16.76 18.02
C LEU A 17 -30.70 -16.50 18.89
N GLY A 18 -29.54 -17.02 18.47
CA GLY A 18 -28.26 -16.64 19.05
C GLY A 18 -28.01 -15.14 18.86
N PRO A 19 -27.15 -14.51 19.68
CA PRO A 19 -26.80 -13.11 19.49
C PRO A 19 -26.23 -12.96 18.09
N ALA A 20 -26.76 -11.99 17.33
CA ALA A 20 -26.17 -11.58 16.07
C ALA A 20 -24.71 -11.23 16.34
N SER A 21 -23.78 -11.93 15.69
CA SER A 21 -22.38 -11.52 15.65
C SER A 21 -22.37 -10.10 15.11
N ALA A 22 -22.03 -9.12 15.95
CA ALA A 22 -21.76 -7.78 15.47
C ALA A 22 -20.65 -7.91 14.44
N GLN A 23 -20.90 -7.49 13.19
CA GLN A 23 -19.83 -7.30 12.24
C GLN A 23 -18.77 -6.42 12.93
N PRO A 24 -17.47 -6.79 12.87
CA PRO A 24 -16.45 -5.89 13.35
C PRO A 24 -16.67 -4.53 12.71
N ALA A 25 -16.53 -3.45 13.50
CA ALA A 25 -16.59 -2.11 12.94
C ALA A 25 -15.59 -2.03 11.78
N ALA A 26 -16.00 -1.44 10.65
CA ALA A 26 -15.12 -1.27 9.51
C ALA A 26 -13.81 -0.61 9.97
N SER A 27 -12.68 -1.22 9.66
CA SER A 27 -11.34 -0.67 9.93
C SER A 27 -10.84 -0.05 8.64
N TRP A 28 -10.35 1.19 8.72
CA TRP A 28 -9.77 1.87 7.56
C TRP A 28 -8.50 2.60 7.96
N CYS A 29 -7.36 2.11 7.45
CA CYS A 29 -6.03 2.55 7.85
C CYS A 29 -5.38 3.44 6.78
N VAL A 30 -4.66 4.48 7.22
CA VAL A 30 -3.80 5.31 6.37
C VAL A 30 -2.36 4.93 6.63
N ALA A 31 -1.72 4.30 5.65
CA ALA A 31 -0.30 3.98 5.68
C ALA A 31 0.49 4.97 4.82
N VAL A 32 1.75 5.20 5.19
CA VAL A 32 2.69 5.97 4.37
C VAL A 32 4.00 5.20 4.25
N TRP A 33 4.55 5.13 3.05
CA TRP A 33 5.96 4.76 2.89
C TRP A 33 6.84 5.99 3.08
N TYR A 34 7.83 5.84 3.94
CA TYR A 34 8.79 6.86 4.29
C TYR A 34 10.15 6.50 3.70
N PRO A 35 10.50 7.02 2.50
CA PRO A 35 11.72 6.63 1.81
C PRO A 35 12.98 7.08 2.56
N SER A 36 14.03 6.25 2.56
CA SER A 36 15.34 6.63 3.13
C SER A 36 16.00 7.80 2.41
N SER A 37 15.74 7.97 1.11
CA SER A 37 16.12 9.14 0.32
C SER A 37 15.03 10.21 0.35
N GLU A 38 14.61 10.61 1.56
CA GLU A 38 13.53 11.56 1.82
C GLU A 38 13.52 12.70 0.80
N HIS A 39 12.36 12.95 0.17
CA HIS A 39 12.19 14.22 -0.53
C HIS A 39 12.24 15.36 0.50
N PRO A 40 12.91 16.49 0.21
CA PRO A 40 12.88 17.64 1.10
C PRO A 40 11.44 18.00 1.47
N GLY A 41 11.11 18.00 2.75
CA GLY A 41 9.74 18.22 3.24
C GLY A 41 8.98 16.96 3.66
N GLY A 42 9.46 15.76 3.34
CA GLY A 42 8.81 14.49 3.72
C GLY A 42 8.61 14.34 5.23
N ALA A 43 9.66 14.57 6.02
CA ALA A 43 9.58 14.57 7.49
C ALA A 43 8.55 15.59 8.02
N ALA A 44 8.50 16.78 7.42
CA ALA A 44 7.58 17.85 7.83
C ALA A 44 6.13 17.52 7.45
N SER A 45 5.90 16.98 6.26
CA SER A 45 4.58 16.52 5.81
C SER A 45 4.07 15.38 6.70
N LEU A 46 4.91 14.39 6.99
CA LEU A 46 4.55 13.31 7.90
C LEU A 46 4.19 13.86 9.28
N ALA A 47 5.07 14.66 9.89
CA ALA A 47 4.84 15.22 11.22
C ALA A 47 3.56 16.07 11.30
N ALA A 48 3.22 16.80 10.24
CA ALA A 48 2.01 17.61 10.17
C ALA A 48 0.72 16.79 10.05
N ASN A 49 0.80 15.50 9.70
CA ASN A 49 -0.36 14.65 9.39
C ASN A 49 -0.39 13.34 10.21
N LEU A 50 0.40 13.23 11.27
CA LEU A 50 0.39 12.05 12.17
C LEU A 50 -0.95 11.83 12.89
N ASP A 51 -1.82 12.85 12.95
CA ASP A 51 -3.20 12.70 13.42
C ASP A 51 -4.00 11.72 12.54
N LEU A 52 -3.69 11.70 11.24
CA LEU A 52 -4.35 10.87 10.25
C LEU A 52 -3.57 9.58 9.93
N ILE A 53 -2.23 9.67 9.84
CA ILE A 53 -1.34 8.55 9.46
C ILE A 53 -1.30 7.51 10.58
N ASP A 54 -1.81 6.31 10.30
CA ASP A 54 -1.85 5.21 11.27
C ASP A 54 -0.61 4.34 11.24
N ILE A 55 0.02 4.16 10.08
CA ILE A 55 1.14 3.23 9.87
C ILE A 55 2.25 3.94 9.10
N VAL A 56 3.49 3.79 9.56
CA VAL A 56 4.69 4.29 8.88
C VAL A 56 5.56 3.12 8.44
N HIS A 57 5.70 2.98 7.12
CA HIS A 57 6.55 2.04 6.43
C HIS A 57 7.90 2.68 6.10
N ALA A 58 8.82 2.68 7.06
CA ALA A 58 10.14 3.27 6.88
C ALA A 58 11.04 2.39 5.99
N PHE A 59 11.49 2.94 4.87
CA PHE A 59 12.22 2.22 3.81
C PHE A 59 13.71 2.10 4.11
N TRP A 60 14.03 1.33 5.15
CA TRP A 60 15.35 1.32 5.79
C TRP A 60 16.15 0.04 5.63
N PHE A 61 15.51 -1.08 5.32
CA PHE A 61 16.18 -2.38 5.35
C PHE A 61 16.17 -3.03 3.97
N THR A 62 17.27 -3.70 3.63
CA THR A 62 17.37 -4.52 2.42
C THR A 62 18.25 -5.73 2.68
N PRO A 63 17.86 -6.94 2.24
CA PRO A 63 18.69 -8.11 2.40
C PRO A 63 19.84 -8.11 1.39
N ASP A 64 21.02 -8.55 1.82
CA ASP A 64 22.06 -8.99 0.90
C ASP A 64 21.71 -10.35 0.27
N ALA A 65 22.58 -10.85 -0.62
CA ALA A 65 22.33 -12.11 -1.33
C ALA A 65 22.18 -13.34 -0.42
N THR A 66 22.65 -13.27 0.84
CA THR A 66 22.55 -14.34 1.83
C THR A 66 21.32 -14.22 2.73
N GLY A 67 20.57 -13.12 2.61
CA GLY A 67 19.41 -12.83 3.45
C GLY A 67 19.73 -12.03 4.71
N LYS A 68 20.98 -11.63 4.91
CA LYS A 68 21.35 -10.75 6.01
C LYS A 68 20.84 -9.33 5.74
N LEU A 69 20.17 -8.72 6.73
CA LEU A 69 19.64 -7.38 6.60
C LEU A 69 20.75 -6.32 6.68
N ILE A 70 20.71 -5.38 5.74
CA ILE A 70 21.51 -4.16 5.71
C ILE A 70 20.64 -3.02 6.24
N ASP A 71 21.05 -2.41 7.35
CA ASP A 71 20.39 -1.24 7.95
C ASP A 71 20.84 0.06 7.25
N ARG A 72 19.87 0.83 6.75
CA ARG A 72 20.04 2.15 6.12
C ARG A 72 19.19 3.23 6.80
N SER A 73 18.76 3.00 8.04
CA SER A 73 17.85 3.89 8.78
C SER A 73 18.45 5.24 9.15
N GLY A 74 19.79 5.35 9.16
CA GLY A 74 20.49 6.57 9.55
C GLY A 74 20.55 6.76 11.07
N SER A 75 21.27 7.79 11.52
CA SER A 75 21.54 8.01 12.96
C SER A 75 20.35 8.60 13.73
N ASP A 76 19.36 9.16 13.03
CA ASP A 76 18.17 9.79 13.60
C ASP A 76 16.94 8.86 13.64
N ALA A 77 17.12 7.58 13.27
CA ALA A 77 16.04 6.59 13.19
C ALA A 77 15.26 6.46 14.51
N ASP A 78 15.95 6.32 15.64
CA ASP A 78 15.29 6.12 16.94
C ASP A 78 14.46 7.34 17.37
N GLU A 79 14.92 8.56 17.04
CA GLU A 79 14.18 9.80 17.30
C GLU A 79 12.90 9.88 16.44
N LYS A 80 13.00 9.50 15.16
CA LYS A 80 11.84 9.41 14.26
C LYS A 80 10.82 8.40 14.76
N VAL A 81 11.26 7.19 15.09
CA VAL A 81 10.41 6.13 15.63
C VAL A 81 9.72 6.57 16.92
N ALA A 82 10.44 7.21 17.85
CA ALA A 82 9.86 7.73 19.08
C ALA A 82 8.79 8.80 18.80
N THR A 83 9.04 9.69 17.83
CA THR A 83 8.10 10.74 17.42
C THR A 83 6.81 10.15 16.83
N TRP A 84 6.93 9.18 15.92
CA TRP A 84 5.77 8.54 15.28
C TRP A 84 4.93 7.76 16.30
N ARG A 85 5.58 7.03 17.21
CA ARG A 85 4.91 6.30 18.29
C ARG A 85 4.23 7.22 19.29
N ALA A 86 4.85 8.34 19.63
CA ALA A 86 4.23 9.34 20.52
C ALA A 86 2.93 9.91 19.93
N ALA A 87 2.78 9.90 18.60
CA ALA A 87 1.54 10.27 17.91
C ALA A 87 0.58 9.08 17.68
N GLY A 88 0.92 7.87 18.15
CA GLY A 88 0.09 6.68 18.04
C GLY A 88 0.18 5.95 16.70
N ALA A 89 1.17 6.27 15.85
CA ALA A 89 1.42 5.51 14.64
C ALA A 89 2.13 4.18 14.95
N LEU A 90 1.73 3.13 14.23
CA LEU A 90 2.45 1.87 14.17
C LEU A 90 3.70 2.05 13.30
N VAL A 91 4.83 1.54 13.77
CA VAL A 91 6.10 1.59 13.04
C VAL A 91 6.40 0.19 12.53
N VAL A 92 6.20 0.01 11.23
CA VAL A 92 6.30 -1.27 10.52
C VAL A 92 7.26 -1.06 9.35
N PRO A 93 8.58 -1.06 9.57
CA PRO A 93 9.54 -0.71 8.53
C PRO A 93 9.46 -1.68 7.33
N SER A 94 9.74 -1.16 6.15
CA SER A 94 9.82 -1.96 4.93
C SER A 94 11.19 -2.60 4.80
N VAL A 95 11.18 -3.90 4.50
CA VAL A 95 12.33 -4.62 3.97
C VAL A 95 12.12 -4.70 2.46
N PHE A 96 12.96 -3.99 1.72
CA PHE A 96 12.89 -3.97 0.26
C PHE A 96 13.90 -4.94 -0.35
N SER A 97 13.44 -5.74 -1.32
CA SER A 97 14.33 -6.57 -2.12
C SER A 97 13.92 -6.65 -3.59
N GLY A 98 14.88 -6.42 -4.49
CA GLY A 98 14.76 -6.69 -5.93
C GLY A 98 15.39 -8.03 -6.36
N HIS A 99 15.80 -8.86 -5.42
CA HIS A 99 16.39 -10.18 -5.67
C HIS A 99 15.87 -11.21 -4.67
N SER A 100 15.95 -12.49 -5.03
CA SER A 100 15.29 -13.58 -4.30
C SER A 100 16.24 -14.69 -3.84
N THR A 101 17.56 -14.47 -3.87
CA THR A 101 18.54 -15.55 -3.63
C THR A 101 18.44 -16.14 -2.23
N PHE A 102 18.02 -15.34 -1.24
CA PHE A 102 17.78 -15.78 0.14
C PHE A 102 16.56 -16.69 0.31
N LEU A 103 15.73 -16.89 -0.73
CA LEU A 103 14.65 -17.89 -0.70
C LEU A 103 15.16 -19.32 -0.94
N ALA A 104 16.46 -19.50 -1.20
CA ALA A 104 17.07 -20.83 -1.27
C ALA A 104 16.92 -21.59 0.06
N GLU A 105 16.81 -22.93 -0.02
CA GLU A 105 16.55 -23.81 1.12
C GLU A 105 17.55 -23.63 2.28
N ASP A 106 18.80 -23.35 1.97
CA ASP A 106 19.89 -23.15 2.93
C ASP A 106 19.98 -21.72 3.50
N LEU A 107 19.26 -20.75 2.93
CA LEU A 107 19.30 -19.33 3.31
C LEU A 107 18.01 -18.82 3.94
N VAL A 108 16.86 -19.40 3.58
CA VAL A 108 15.53 -18.88 3.96
C VAL A 108 15.33 -18.81 5.48
N GLN A 109 15.84 -19.80 6.23
CA GLN A 109 15.72 -19.83 7.69
C GLN A 109 16.56 -18.75 8.36
N GLU A 110 17.76 -18.48 7.84
CA GLU A 110 18.59 -17.38 8.33
C GLU A 110 17.92 -16.04 8.03
N HIS A 111 17.36 -15.87 6.83
CA HIS A 111 16.66 -14.64 6.48
C HIS A 111 15.44 -14.37 7.39
N ILE A 112 14.64 -15.40 7.69
CA ILE A 112 13.56 -15.31 8.68
C ILE A 112 14.12 -14.88 10.04
N ALA A 113 15.18 -15.53 10.51
CA ALA A 113 15.81 -15.19 11.79
C ALA A 113 16.31 -13.74 11.86
N GLN A 114 16.87 -13.21 10.76
CA GLN A 114 17.32 -11.82 10.66
C GLN A 114 16.16 -10.82 10.79
N ILE A 115 15.01 -11.10 10.16
CA ILE A 115 13.81 -10.26 10.27
C ILE A 115 13.26 -10.31 11.71
N LEU A 116 13.14 -11.49 12.29
CA LEU A 116 12.62 -11.64 13.66
C LEU A 116 13.53 -10.95 14.68
N ALA A 117 14.85 -11.12 14.56
CA ALA A 117 15.82 -10.42 15.40
C ALA A 117 15.69 -8.91 15.27
N LEU A 118 15.53 -8.38 14.06
CA LEU A 118 15.31 -6.95 13.83
C LEU A 118 14.07 -6.44 14.56
N VAL A 119 12.93 -7.14 14.41
CA VAL A 119 11.66 -6.76 15.04
C VAL A 119 11.77 -6.79 16.56
N ASP A 120 12.42 -7.81 17.13
CA ASP A 120 12.61 -7.97 18.57
C ASP A 120 13.59 -6.92 19.15
N GLU A 121 14.75 -6.72 18.50
CA GLU A 121 15.80 -5.80 18.97
C GLU A 121 15.39 -4.33 18.91
N ARG A 122 14.69 -3.94 17.83
CA ARG A 122 14.21 -2.56 17.64
C ARG A 122 12.81 -2.35 18.22
N GLY A 123 12.16 -3.44 18.63
CA GLY A 123 10.83 -3.44 19.18
C GLY A 123 9.80 -2.89 18.21
N PHE A 124 9.94 -3.11 16.90
CA PHE A 124 8.98 -2.65 15.87
C PHE A 124 7.61 -3.31 16.05
N ASP A 125 6.56 -2.70 15.49
CA ASP A 125 5.19 -3.21 15.58
C ASP A 125 4.94 -4.37 14.58
N GLY A 126 5.81 -4.49 13.59
CA GLY A 126 5.78 -5.53 12.57
C GLY A 126 6.87 -5.29 11.51
N ILE A 127 6.72 -5.96 10.37
CA ILE A 127 7.54 -5.74 9.18
C ILE A 127 6.65 -5.63 7.94
N ASP A 128 7.05 -4.80 6.98
CA ASP A 128 6.49 -4.76 5.62
C ASP A 128 7.46 -5.43 4.65
N LEU A 129 7.01 -6.49 3.98
CA LEU A 129 7.78 -7.15 2.94
C LEU A 129 7.48 -6.50 1.59
N ASP A 130 8.43 -5.73 1.09
CA ASP A 130 8.36 -5.09 -0.22
C ASP A 130 9.31 -5.77 -1.21
N TYR A 131 8.93 -6.99 -1.58
CA TYR A 131 9.76 -7.91 -2.37
C TYR A 131 9.28 -7.92 -3.82
N GLU A 132 10.10 -7.31 -4.67
CA GLU A 132 9.71 -6.89 -6.00
C GLU A 132 10.53 -7.56 -7.12
N GLY A 133 9.94 -7.68 -8.31
CA GLY A 133 10.65 -8.15 -9.50
C GLY A 133 11.11 -9.60 -9.47
N PHE A 134 10.58 -10.42 -8.57
CA PHE A 134 11.02 -11.81 -8.44
C PHE A 134 10.68 -12.65 -9.69
N PRO A 135 11.52 -13.64 -10.04
CA PRO A 135 11.20 -14.61 -11.09
C PRO A 135 9.98 -15.48 -10.76
N VAL A 136 9.27 -15.97 -11.78
CA VAL A 136 8.02 -16.75 -11.59
C VAL A 136 8.23 -18.05 -10.79
N ASP A 137 9.40 -18.69 -10.91
CA ASP A 137 9.72 -19.92 -10.19
C ASP A 137 9.87 -19.71 -8.67
N THR A 138 9.94 -18.46 -8.20
CA THR A 138 9.95 -18.16 -6.76
C THR A 138 8.55 -18.13 -6.15
N ARG A 139 7.47 -18.30 -6.92
CA ARG A 139 6.09 -18.16 -6.41
C ARG A 139 5.83 -19.04 -5.18
N GLU A 140 6.15 -20.32 -5.28
CA GLU A 140 5.99 -21.27 -4.17
C GLU A 140 6.91 -20.97 -2.98
N PRO A 141 8.25 -20.85 -3.13
CA PRO A 141 9.12 -20.59 -1.99
C PRO A 141 8.86 -19.22 -1.36
N PHE A 142 8.46 -18.20 -2.12
CA PHE A 142 8.07 -16.90 -1.56
C PHE A 142 6.81 -17.02 -0.71
N SER A 143 5.76 -17.69 -1.21
CA SER A 143 4.53 -17.89 -0.44
C SER A 143 4.79 -18.68 0.85
N ARG A 144 5.60 -19.74 0.79
CA ARG A 144 6.04 -20.54 1.95
C ARG A 144 6.80 -19.69 2.96
N PHE A 145 7.71 -18.84 2.49
CA PHE A 145 8.48 -17.93 3.35
C PHE A 145 7.55 -16.95 4.09
N VAL A 146 6.58 -16.35 3.39
CA VAL A 146 5.62 -15.41 3.98
C VAL A 146 4.72 -16.09 5.02
N GLU A 147 4.23 -17.30 4.74
CA GLU A 147 3.43 -18.09 5.69
C GLU A 147 4.20 -18.37 7.00
N VAL A 148 5.45 -18.83 6.88
CA VAL A 148 6.29 -19.13 8.06
C VAL A 148 6.63 -17.87 8.83
N LEU A 149 6.96 -16.77 8.13
CA LEU A 149 7.25 -15.50 8.79
C LEU A 149 6.03 -14.94 9.51
N ALA A 150 4.83 -15.05 8.92
CA ALA A 150 3.58 -14.63 9.56
C ALA A 150 3.35 -15.37 10.88
N ASP A 151 3.44 -16.71 10.88
CA ASP A 151 3.26 -17.52 12.08
C ASP A 151 4.22 -17.11 13.21
N GLU A 152 5.50 -16.87 12.86
CA GLU A 152 6.52 -16.43 13.82
C GLU A 152 6.27 -15.01 14.35
N LEU A 153 5.87 -14.06 13.49
CA LEU A 153 5.53 -12.70 13.91
C LEU A 153 4.28 -12.68 14.80
N HIS A 154 3.23 -13.41 14.42
CA HIS A 154 1.99 -13.51 15.19
C HIS A 154 2.22 -14.16 16.56
N ALA A 155 3.10 -15.17 16.64
CA ALA A 155 3.50 -15.76 17.92
C ALA A 155 4.19 -14.76 18.87
N ARG A 156 4.73 -13.65 18.33
CA ARG A 156 5.35 -12.54 19.07
C ARG A 156 4.41 -11.35 19.27
N GLY A 157 3.15 -11.43 18.83
CA GLY A 157 2.21 -10.31 18.84
C GLY A 157 2.61 -9.20 17.87
N LYS A 158 3.27 -9.55 16.75
CA LYS A 158 3.75 -8.62 15.73
C LYS A 158 2.97 -8.78 14.44
N LEU A 159 2.88 -7.69 13.68
CA LEU A 159 2.13 -7.65 12.44
C LEU A 159 3.02 -8.00 11.23
N LEU A 160 2.43 -8.61 10.23
CA LEU A 160 3.02 -8.78 8.91
C LEU A 160 2.25 -7.99 7.86
N PHE A 161 2.98 -7.12 7.16
CA PHE A 161 2.52 -6.42 5.98
C PHE A 161 3.22 -7.01 4.76
N VAL A 162 2.49 -7.11 3.64
CA VAL A 162 3.06 -7.55 2.36
C VAL A 162 2.67 -6.56 1.30
N THR A 163 3.68 -5.96 0.65
CA THR A 163 3.52 -5.04 -0.46
C THR A 163 3.66 -5.79 -1.78
N VAL A 164 2.69 -5.60 -2.68
CA VAL A 164 2.61 -6.34 -3.95
C VAL A 164 2.38 -5.42 -5.14
N HIS A 165 2.83 -5.89 -6.30
CA HIS A 165 2.51 -5.29 -7.58
C HIS A 165 1.02 -5.40 -7.85
N ALA A 166 0.44 -4.32 -8.37
CA ALA A 166 -0.90 -4.37 -8.93
C ALA A 166 -0.99 -5.37 -10.10
N LYS A 167 -2.03 -6.20 -10.08
CA LYS A 167 -2.39 -7.10 -11.19
C LYS A 167 -3.90 -7.23 -11.29
N THR A 168 -4.38 -7.54 -12.49
CA THR A 168 -5.81 -7.72 -12.80
C THR A 168 -6.20 -9.18 -13.01
N GLU A 169 -5.21 -10.08 -12.96
CA GLU A 169 -5.33 -11.53 -13.09
C GLU A 169 -4.13 -12.21 -12.42
N ASP A 170 -4.19 -13.52 -12.21
CA ASP A 170 -3.18 -14.22 -11.41
C ASP A 170 -1.80 -14.31 -12.09
N ILE A 171 -1.82 -14.63 -13.38
CA ILE A 171 -0.64 -14.80 -14.23
C ILE A 171 -0.60 -13.65 -15.22
N THR A 172 0.43 -12.81 -15.13
CA THR A 172 0.58 -11.65 -16.00
C THR A 172 1.87 -11.75 -16.84
N PRO A 173 2.04 -10.89 -17.87
CA PRO A 173 3.31 -10.81 -18.59
C PRO A 173 4.50 -10.38 -17.72
N TYR A 174 4.25 -9.76 -16.56
CA TYR A 174 5.29 -9.34 -15.62
C TYR A 174 5.58 -10.46 -14.61
N SER A 175 6.85 -10.88 -14.53
CA SER A 175 7.25 -12.00 -13.66
C SER A 175 7.04 -11.70 -12.18
N GLY A 176 7.33 -10.46 -11.75
CA GLY A 176 7.24 -10.07 -10.34
C GLY A 176 5.83 -10.19 -9.77
N SER A 177 4.81 -9.72 -10.50
CA SER A 177 3.41 -9.84 -10.07
C SER A 177 2.90 -11.28 -10.17
N THR A 178 3.40 -12.06 -11.13
CA THR A 178 3.08 -13.49 -11.26
C THR A 178 3.67 -14.32 -10.12
N ALA A 179 4.86 -13.94 -9.61
CA ALA A 179 5.50 -14.57 -8.47
C ALA A 179 4.76 -14.30 -7.14
N GLN A 180 3.87 -13.31 -7.09
CA GLN A 180 3.10 -12.93 -5.90
C GLN A 180 1.75 -13.65 -5.90
N ASP A 181 1.64 -14.74 -5.11
CA ASP A 181 0.41 -15.52 -4.94
C ASP A 181 -0.57 -14.80 -4.00
N TRP A 182 -1.39 -13.89 -4.55
CA TRP A 182 -2.28 -13.03 -3.76
C TRP A 182 -3.14 -13.79 -2.73
N PRO A 183 -3.85 -14.89 -3.07
CA PRO A 183 -4.60 -15.68 -2.09
C PRO A 183 -3.78 -16.17 -0.89
N ARG A 184 -2.55 -16.65 -1.11
CA ARG A 184 -1.70 -17.15 -0.03
C ARG A 184 -1.09 -16.03 0.79
N LEU A 185 -0.57 -15.00 0.10
CA LEU A 185 0.09 -13.87 0.73
C LEU A 185 -0.88 -13.07 1.61
N THR A 186 -2.09 -12.77 1.12
CA THR A 186 -3.12 -12.04 1.89
C THR A 186 -3.67 -12.85 3.07
N ALA A 187 -3.72 -14.18 2.96
CA ALA A 187 -4.20 -15.04 4.03
C ALA A 187 -3.23 -15.01 5.23
N ALA A 188 -1.92 -14.95 4.95
CA ALA A 188 -0.87 -14.86 5.95
C ALA A 188 -0.70 -13.43 6.51
N ALA A 189 -0.84 -12.40 5.68
CA ALA A 189 -0.63 -11.01 6.09
C ALA A 189 -1.78 -10.44 6.95
N ASP A 190 -1.46 -9.47 7.81
CA ASP A 190 -2.44 -8.63 8.50
C ASP A 190 -2.94 -7.51 7.60
N VAL A 191 -2.04 -6.96 6.78
CA VAL A 191 -2.32 -5.93 5.78
C VAL A 191 -1.65 -6.26 4.46
N PHE A 192 -2.39 -6.03 3.38
CA PHE A 192 -1.95 -6.29 2.02
C PHE A 192 -1.91 -4.96 1.25
N ASN A 193 -0.72 -4.43 1.05
CA ASN A 193 -0.50 -3.15 0.39
C ASN A 193 -0.46 -3.35 -1.14
N LEU A 194 -1.38 -2.72 -1.87
CA LEU A 194 -1.39 -2.76 -3.34
C LEU A 194 -0.68 -1.54 -3.93
N MET A 195 0.35 -1.76 -4.73
CA MET A 195 0.99 -0.69 -5.51
C MET A 195 0.19 -0.33 -6.76
N THR A 196 -1.00 0.26 -6.57
CA THR A 196 -1.90 0.73 -7.64
C THR A 196 -1.43 2.05 -8.26
N TYR A 197 -0.16 2.08 -8.65
CA TYR A 197 0.51 3.17 -9.35
C TYR A 197 1.56 2.60 -10.31
N ASP A 198 2.23 3.50 -11.05
CA ASP A 198 3.14 3.14 -12.15
C ASP A 198 2.44 2.34 -13.29
N TYR A 199 1.15 2.61 -13.52
CA TYR A 199 0.43 2.16 -14.73
C TYR A 199 1.17 2.62 -15.98
N THR A 200 1.47 3.92 -16.07
CA THR A 200 2.53 4.42 -16.94
C THR A 200 3.76 4.72 -16.09
N ASN A 201 4.73 3.81 -16.10
CA ASN A 201 5.99 4.02 -15.38
C ASN A 201 6.94 4.94 -16.16
N ARG A 202 8.03 5.37 -15.49
CA ARG A 202 9.03 6.29 -16.06
C ARG A 202 9.65 5.84 -17.38
N ASN A 203 9.65 4.55 -17.71
CA ASN A 203 10.30 4.02 -18.91
C ASN A 203 9.35 3.95 -20.12
N GLU A 204 8.10 4.31 -19.94
CA GLU A 204 7.07 4.34 -20.97
C GLU A 204 6.91 5.74 -21.58
N PRO A 205 6.26 5.90 -22.74
CA PRO A 205 5.83 7.21 -23.24
C PRO A 205 4.94 7.95 -22.24
N PRO A 206 4.77 9.28 -22.36
CA PRO A 206 3.97 10.07 -21.42
C PRO A 206 2.54 9.53 -21.27
N GLY A 207 2.09 9.45 -20.03
CA GLY A 207 0.76 8.96 -19.65
C GLY A 207 0.54 9.03 -18.14
N PRO A 208 -0.68 8.73 -17.68
CA PRO A 208 -1.05 8.84 -16.27
C PRO A 208 -0.34 7.81 -15.39
N VAL A 209 0.01 8.21 -14.17
CA VAL A 209 0.68 7.35 -13.18
C VAL A 209 -0.26 6.26 -12.68
N ALA A 210 -1.54 6.57 -12.44
CA ALA A 210 -2.56 5.58 -12.14
C ALA A 210 -3.90 5.91 -12.81
N ASP A 211 -4.19 5.21 -13.90
CA ASP A 211 -5.47 5.24 -14.62
C ASP A 211 -6.60 4.67 -13.75
N LEU A 212 -7.76 5.36 -13.69
CA LEU A 212 -8.84 4.98 -12.79
C LEU A 212 -9.48 3.64 -13.15
N ALA A 213 -9.63 3.34 -14.45
CA ALA A 213 -10.25 2.10 -14.88
C ALA A 213 -9.32 0.90 -14.62
N TRP A 214 -8.01 1.09 -14.71
CA TRP A 214 -7.04 0.09 -14.32
C TRP A 214 -7.04 -0.14 -12.79
N VAL A 215 -7.06 0.94 -11.98
CA VAL A 215 -7.14 0.80 -10.52
C VAL A 215 -8.40 0.03 -10.12
N ASP A 216 -9.55 0.33 -10.72
CA ASP A 216 -10.79 -0.43 -10.50
C ASP A 216 -10.64 -1.92 -10.81
N GLN A 217 -9.98 -2.27 -11.92
CA GLN A 217 -9.78 -3.67 -12.30
C GLN A 217 -8.86 -4.39 -11.30
N VAL A 218 -7.82 -3.71 -10.80
CA VAL A 218 -6.91 -4.26 -9.80
C VAL A 218 -7.65 -4.50 -8.48
N VAL A 219 -8.44 -3.52 -8.02
CA VAL A 219 -9.24 -3.63 -6.80
C VAL A 219 -10.33 -4.71 -6.94
N ALA A 220 -11.00 -4.79 -8.09
CA ALA A 220 -11.99 -5.83 -8.35
C ALA A 220 -11.37 -7.24 -8.37
N TYR A 221 -10.16 -7.38 -8.92
CA TYR A 221 -9.43 -8.64 -8.87
C TYR A 221 -9.02 -8.98 -7.42
N ALA A 222 -8.52 -8.01 -6.65
CA ALA A 222 -8.19 -8.19 -5.24
C ALA A 222 -9.41 -8.66 -4.44
N ASP A 223 -10.56 -8.02 -4.59
CA ASP A 223 -11.82 -8.40 -3.93
C ASP A 223 -12.26 -9.82 -4.28
N SER A 224 -11.95 -10.28 -5.50
CA SER A 224 -12.31 -11.64 -5.93
C SER A 224 -11.43 -12.76 -5.35
N VAL A 225 -10.23 -12.44 -4.85
CA VAL A 225 -9.23 -13.45 -4.43
C VAL A 225 -8.64 -13.22 -3.03
N THR A 226 -8.99 -12.14 -2.36
CA THR A 226 -8.46 -11.73 -1.04
C THR A 226 -9.59 -11.31 -0.09
N ASP A 227 -9.25 -11.08 1.18
CA ASP A 227 -10.12 -10.32 2.09
C ASP A 227 -9.85 -8.82 1.90
N LEU A 228 -10.73 -8.12 1.19
CA LEU A 228 -10.54 -6.71 0.86
C LEU A 228 -10.45 -5.82 2.12
N GLY A 229 -10.96 -6.28 3.27
CA GLY A 229 -10.80 -5.58 4.56
C GLY A 229 -9.37 -5.52 5.07
N LYS A 230 -8.47 -6.36 4.54
CA LYS A 230 -7.02 -6.30 4.78
C LYS A 230 -6.27 -5.50 3.71
N VAL A 231 -6.93 -5.17 2.60
CA VAL A 231 -6.31 -4.57 1.43
C VAL A 231 -6.25 -3.06 1.56
N VAL A 232 -5.05 -2.52 1.45
CA VAL A 232 -4.76 -1.09 1.51
C VAL A 232 -4.32 -0.63 0.12
N VAL A 233 -5.07 0.29 -0.48
CA VAL A 233 -4.91 0.68 -1.89
C VAL A 233 -3.91 1.82 -2.03
N GLY A 234 -2.94 1.67 -2.94
CA GLY A 234 -1.88 2.63 -3.19
C GLY A 234 -2.36 3.94 -3.82
N LEU A 235 -1.92 5.07 -3.26
CA LEU A 235 -2.15 6.42 -3.79
C LEU A 235 -0.81 7.07 -4.18
N PRO A 236 -0.59 7.37 -5.47
CA PRO A 236 0.61 8.08 -5.90
C PRO A 236 0.50 9.58 -5.59
N PHE A 237 1.28 10.06 -4.62
CA PHE A 237 1.45 11.46 -4.26
C PHE A 237 2.59 12.15 -5.05
N TYR A 238 3.01 11.51 -6.13
CA TYR A 238 4.02 11.97 -7.06
C TYR A 238 3.47 11.99 -8.49
N GLY A 239 4.33 12.39 -9.41
CA GLY A 239 4.09 12.39 -10.84
C GLY A 239 5.36 12.07 -11.62
N TYR A 240 5.25 12.12 -12.94
CA TYR A 240 6.39 12.03 -13.85
C TYR A 240 6.44 13.22 -14.81
N SER A 241 7.65 13.64 -15.16
CA SER A 241 7.96 14.65 -16.16
C SER A 241 8.77 14.04 -17.29
N TRP A 242 8.23 14.01 -18.50
CA TRP A 242 8.91 13.54 -19.70
C TRP A 242 9.55 14.70 -20.46
N ASN A 243 10.87 14.66 -20.60
CA ASN A 243 11.58 15.66 -21.40
C ASN A 243 11.39 15.35 -22.89
N ARG A 244 10.83 16.32 -23.63
CA ARG A 244 10.50 16.22 -25.05
C ARG A 244 9.57 15.03 -25.38
N GLY A 245 8.69 14.66 -24.44
CA GLY A 245 7.73 13.57 -24.58
C GLY A 245 8.35 12.18 -24.75
N ARG A 246 9.54 11.94 -24.17
CA ARG A 246 10.29 10.68 -24.33
C ARG A 246 10.76 10.11 -22.99
N PRO A 247 10.75 8.78 -22.84
CA PRO A 247 11.37 8.14 -21.69
C PRO A 247 12.92 8.26 -21.73
N PRO A 248 13.60 8.13 -20.58
CA PRO A 248 12.99 7.97 -19.25
C PRO A 248 12.46 9.30 -18.70
N ALA A 249 11.33 9.24 -18.01
CA ALA A 249 10.81 10.34 -17.21
C ALA A 249 11.65 10.57 -15.95
N VAL A 250 11.49 11.77 -15.40
CA VAL A 250 11.98 12.15 -14.07
C VAL A 250 10.80 12.21 -13.13
N ALA A 251 10.89 11.60 -11.95
CA ALA A 251 9.88 11.75 -10.91
C ALA A 251 9.73 13.23 -10.53
N THR A 252 8.50 13.69 -10.40
CA THR A 252 8.16 15.08 -10.03
C THR A 252 7.13 15.08 -8.92
N THR A 253 6.97 16.24 -8.29
CA THR A 253 6.00 16.47 -7.23
C THR A 253 4.93 17.46 -7.68
N TRP A 254 3.81 17.50 -6.97
CA TRP A 254 2.77 18.50 -7.21
C TRP A 254 3.32 19.91 -7.01
N GLU A 255 4.10 20.13 -5.95
CA GLU A 255 4.71 21.43 -5.65
C GLU A 255 5.60 21.92 -6.80
N ALA A 256 6.39 21.02 -7.42
CA ALA A 256 7.20 21.36 -8.59
C ALA A 256 6.35 21.72 -9.81
N ALA A 257 5.25 20.99 -10.04
CA ALA A 257 4.30 21.29 -11.12
C ALA A 257 3.59 22.62 -10.89
N ASP A 258 3.06 22.89 -9.68
CA ASP A 258 2.38 24.15 -9.33
C ASP A 258 3.33 25.36 -9.48
N ARG A 259 4.58 25.25 -9.02
CA ARG A 259 5.59 26.30 -9.26
C ARG A 259 5.80 26.57 -10.74
N MET A 260 5.91 25.52 -11.57
CA MET A 260 6.09 25.67 -13.01
C MET A 260 4.87 26.32 -13.68
N VAL A 261 3.66 25.89 -13.29
CA VAL A 261 2.39 26.48 -13.76
C VAL A 261 2.34 27.98 -13.47
N ARG A 262 2.62 28.38 -12.22
CA ARG A 262 2.63 29.80 -11.83
C ARG A 262 3.71 30.60 -12.54
N GLN A 263 4.93 30.07 -12.60
CA GLN A 263 6.08 30.77 -13.18
C GLN A 263 5.87 31.09 -14.66
N PHE A 264 5.27 30.17 -15.42
CA PHE A 264 5.08 30.31 -16.86
C PHE A 264 3.65 30.62 -17.28
N SER A 265 2.74 30.84 -16.32
CA SER A 265 1.31 31.08 -16.55
C SER A 265 0.69 30.00 -17.46
N LEU A 266 1.02 28.73 -17.18
CA LEU A 266 0.50 27.58 -17.93
C LEU A 266 -0.96 27.33 -17.57
N ALA A 267 -1.71 26.72 -18.50
CA ALA A 267 -3.06 26.23 -18.26
C ALA A 267 -3.01 24.70 -18.17
N PRO A 268 -2.90 24.12 -16.97
CA PRO A 268 -2.93 22.67 -16.82
C PRO A 268 -4.34 22.13 -17.13
N GLU A 269 -4.40 20.90 -17.63
CA GLU A 269 -5.63 20.22 -17.99
C GLU A 269 -5.82 18.98 -17.11
N ARG A 270 -7.07 18.55 -16.93
CA ARG A 270 -7.38 17.32 -16.22
C ARG A 270 -7.43 16.17 -17.22
N ASP A 271 -6.60 15.15 -17.03
CA ASP A 271 -6.73 13.91 -17.80
C ASP A 271 -7.99 13.17 -17.35
N LEU A 272 -8.91 12.88 -18.28
CA LEU A 272 -10.21 12.32 -17.94
C LEU A 272 -10.15 10.84 -17.54
N ALA A 273 -9.13 10.11 -17.98
CA ALA A 273 -9.01 8.68 -17.72
C ALA A 273 -8.48 8.42 -16.30
N SER A 274 -7.54 9.24 -15.84
CA SER A 274 -6.90 9.11 -14.53
C SER A 274 -7.38 10.12 -13.47
N GLY A 275 -7.96 11.24 -13.90
CA GLY A 275 -8.20 12.38 -13.03
C GLY A 275 -6.91 13.10 -12.62
N GLU A 276 -5.74 12.79 -13.20
CA GLU A 276 -4.47 13.46 -12.91
C GLU A 276 -4.37 14.83 -13.60
N LEU A 277 -3.58 15.72 -13.01
CA LEU A 277 -3.26 17.00 -13.60
C LEU A 277 -2.19 16.78 -14.68
N HIS A 278 -2.53 17.11 -15.92
CA HIS A 278 -1.64 17.12 -17.06
C HIS A 278 -1.12 18.54 -17.29
N VAL A 279 0.21 18.71 -17.27
CA VAL A 279 0.86 20.01 -17.50
C VAL A 279 1.83 19.92 -18.67
N GLU A 280 1.63 20.77 -19.67
CA GLU A 280 2.54 20.88 -20.82
C GLU A 280 3.38 22.16 -20.74
N LEU A 281 4.70 22.02 -20.67
CA LEU A 281 5.63 23.14 -20.81
C LEU A 281 5.95 23.35 -22.29
N ARG A 282 5.29 24.33 -22.94
CA ARG A 282 5.53 24.70 -24.35
C ARG A 282 6.02 26.14 -24.51
N VAL A 283 6.99 26.53 -23.68
CA VAL A 283 7.58 27.89 -23.67
C VAL A 283 8.75 27.99 -24.66
N THR A 284 8.77 29.03 -25.50
CA THR A 284 9.86 29.27 -26.45
C THR A 284 11.20 29.41 -25.73
N GLY A 285 12.21 28.66 -26.18
CA GLY A 285 13.55 28.66 -25.58
C GLY A 285 13.76 27.65 -24.46
N LEU A 286 12.70 26.98 -23.98
CA LEU A 286 12.78 25.89 -23.01
C LEU A 286 12.54 24.53 -23.69
N PRO A 287 13.11 23.43 -23.18
CA PRO A 287 12.75 22.10 -23.64
C PRO A 287 11.27 21.84 -23.32
N ARG A 288 10.57 21.18 -24.26
CA ARG A 288 9.20 20.71 -23.99
C ARG A 288 9.21 19.71 -22.85
N GLN A 289 8.21 19.79 -21.98
CA GLN A 289 7.97 18.81 -20.94
C GLN A 289 6.48 18.48 -20.89
N ASP A 290 6.16 17.21 -20.68
CA ASP A 290 4.81 16.71 -20.48
C ASP A 290 4.78 16.05 -19.10
N LEU A 291 3.92 16.55 -18.20
CA LEU A 291 3.87 16.13 -16.79
C LEU A 291 2.50 15.57 -16.46
N PHE A 292 2.47 14.45 -15.75
CA PHE A 292 1.28 13.94 -15.08
C PHE A 292 1.55 13.92 -13.58
N VAL A 293 0.65 14.50 -12.77
CA VAL A 293 0.81 14.56 -11.31
C VAL A 293 -0.54 14.52 -10.61
N SER A 294 -0.57 13.91 -9.43
CA SER A 294 -1.77 13.86 -8.59
C SER A 294 -1.92 15.11 -7.73
N ASP A 295 -3.15 15.60 -7.61
CA ASP A 295 -3.55 16.67 -6.68
C ASP A 295 -4.77 16.24 -5.84
N ALA A 296 -5.31 17.16 -5.03
CA ALA A 296 -6.44 16.85 -4.16
C ALA A 296 -7.70 16.38 -4.91
N GLU A 297 -7.94 16.87 -6.13
CA GLU A 297 -9.07 16.43 -6.96
C GLU A 297 -8.83 15.02 -7.49
N THR A 298 -7.61 14.70 -7.94
CA THR A 298 -7.22 13.32 -8.28
C THR A 298 -7.43 12.37 -7.10
N THR A 299 -6.95 12.76 -5.92
CA THR A 299 -7.08 11.96 -4.69
C THR A 299 -8.54 11.74 -4.31
N ALA A 300 -9.38 12.77 -4.39
CA ALA A 300 -10.81 12.66 -4.10
C ALA A 300 -11.49 11.67 -5.06
N GLY A 301 -11.25 11.81 -6.37
CA GLY A 301 -11.84 10.93 -7.38
C GLY A 301 -11.41 9.46 -7.23
N ARG A 302 -10.18 9.20 -6.76
CA ARG A 302 -9.73 7.83 -6.44
C ARG A 302 -10.45 7.26 -5.22
N LEU A 303 -10.56 8.05 -4.15
CA LEU A 303 -11.21 7.61 -2.90
C LEU A 303 -12.71 7.33 -3.10
N GLU A 304 -13.41 8.11 -3.93
CA GLU A 304 -14.82 7.91 -4.26
C GLU A 304 -15.11 6.57 -4.96
N ARG A 305 -14.10 5.93 -5.55
CA ARG A 305 -14.23 4.66 -6.28
C ARG A 305 -13.88 3.44 -5.45
N LEU A 306 -13.28 3.63 -4.27
CA LEU A 306 -12.91 2.52 -3.41
C LEU A 306 -14.15 1.87 -2.79
N PRO A 307 -14.26 0.53 -2.79
CA PRO A 307 -15.30 -0.16 -2.04
C PRO A 307 -15.23 0.19 -0.54
N GLU A 308 -16.40 0.33 0.10
CA GLU A 308 -16.50 0.73 1.52
C GLU A 308 -15.81 -0.27 2.47
N HIS A 309 -15.68 -1.53 2.06
CA HIS A 309 -15.03 -2.59 2.83
C HIS A 309 -13.53 -2.77 2.52
N THR A 310 -12.91 -1.82 1.83
CA THR A 310 -11.44 -1.77 1.71
C THR A 310 -10.79 -1.51 3.08
N GLY A 311 -9.61 -2.09 3.30
CA GLY A 311 -8.84 -1.93 4.53
C GLY A 311 -8.17 -0.57 4.71
N GLY A 312 -8.05 0.23 3.65
CA GLY A 312 -7.43 1.55 3.74
C GLY A 312 -6.77 2.05 2.46
N VAL A 313 -5.85 3.01 2.65
CA VAL A 313 -4.94 3.51 1.60
C VAL A 313 -3.50 3.60 2.08
N ALA A 314 -2.57 3.41 1.15
CA ALA A 314 -1.14 3.54 1.39
C ALA A 314 -0.53 4.57 0.43
N ILE A 315 0.25 5.50 0.95
CA ILE A 315 0.69 6.68 0.20
C ILE A 315 2.17 6.55 -0.17
N TRP A 316 2.47 6.70 -1.46
CA TRP A 316 3.82 6.83 -2.00
C TRP A 316 3.88 8.05 -2.94
N GLY A 317 4.79 9.01 -2.84
CA GLY A 317 5.68 9.34 -1.74
C GLY A 317 5.37 10.75 -1.21
N ILE A 318 5.76 11.01 0.03
CA ILE A 318 5.47 12.26 0.74
C ILE A 318 6.60 13.29 0.62
N GLY A 319 6.26 14.57 0.78
CA GLY A 319 7.19 15.70 0.87
C GLY A 319 7.04 16.76 -0.20
N GLY A 320 6.17 16.57 -1.19
CA GLY A 320 5.91 17.55 -2.25
C GLY A 320 4.53 17.39 -2.89
N GLU A 321 3.67 16.60 -2.26
CA GLU A 321 2.28 16.42 -2.63
C GLU A 321 1.48 17.73 -2.49
N ASP A 322 0.28 17.76 -3.08
CA ASP A 322 -0.71 18.80 -2.77
C ASP A 322 -1.09 18.69 -1.28
N PRO A 323 -0.85 19.71 -0.45
CA PRO A 323 -1.22 19.67 0.96
C PRO A 323 -2.72 19.44 1.17
N ALA A 324 -3.57 19.81 0.21
CA ALA A 324 -5.00 19.57 0.27
C ALA A 324 -5.39 18.08 0.16
N ASN A 325 -4.49 17.20 -0.29
CA ASN A 325 -4.69 15.75 -0.27
C ASN A 325 -5.04 15.24 1.14
N TRP A 326 -4.39 15.77 2.17
CA TRP A 326 -4.61 15.36 3.55
C TRP A 326 -6.01 15.72 4.06
N GLU A 327 -6.54 16.89 3.67
CA GLU A 327 -7.92 17.29 4.00
C GLU A 327 -8.96 16.45 3.27
N VAL A 328 -8.67 16.04 2.02
CA VAL A 328 -9.51 15.10 1.28
C VAL A 328 -9.55 13.75 2.01
N LEU A 329 -8.40 13.23 2.43
CA LEU A 329 -8.32 11.98 3.19
C LEU A 329 -9.06 12.07 4.53
N ARG A 330 -8.89 13.17 5.29
CA ARG A 330 -9.60 13.38 6.56
C ARG A 330 -11.13 13.33 6.39
N LYS A 331 -11.65 13.82 5.26
CA LYS A 331 -13.09 13.83 4.95
C LYS A 331 -13.61 12.49 4.44
N ALA A 332 -12.81 11.81 3.63
CA ALA A 332 -13.20 10.56 2.99
C ALA A 332 -13.08 9.34 3.92
N ARG A 333 -12.19 9.40 4.91
CA ARG A 333 -11.92 8.31 5.86
C ARG A 333 -13.21 7.87 6.57
N PRO A 334 -13.71 6.63 6.33
CA PRO A 334 -15.01 6.18 6.85
C PRO A 334 -14.94 5.72 8.32
N ALA A 335 -13.76 5.30 8.79
CA ALA A 335 -13.56 4.77 10.14
C ALA A 335 -12.10 4.91 10.59
N SER A 336 -11.86 4.73 11.90
CA SER A 336 -10.52 4.64 12.46
C SER A 336 -9.83 3.32 12.09
N CYS A 337 -8.50 3.30 12.12
CA CYS A 337 -7.72 2.10 11.88
C CYS A 337 -7.84 1.14 13.07
N GLY A 338 -8.35 -0.06 12.83
CA GLY A 338 -8.55 -1.11 13.82
C GLY A 338 -7.25 -1.76 14.31
N LEU A 339 -6.12 -1.51 13.64
CA LEU A 339 -4.80 -1.97 14.08
C LEU A 339 -4.21 -1.09 15.18
N ARG A 340 -4.70 0.15 15.34
CA ARG A 340 -4.28 1.01 16.45
C ARG A 340 -4.91 0.51 17.75
N GLY A 341 -4.07 0.28 18.77
CA GLY A 341 -4.52 -0.15 20.10
C GLY A 341 -4.75 -1.65 20.27
N VAL A 342 -4.28 -2.47 19.32
CA VAL A 342 -4.07 -3.91 19.58
C VAL A 342 -2.92 -4.03 20.59
N PRO A 343 -3.13 -4.66 21.77
CA PRO A 343 -2.13 -4.74 22.84
C PRO A 343 -0.84 -5.49 22.45
#